data_AF-A0A9X8VKA0-F1
#
_entry.id   AF-A0A9X8VKA0-F1
#
_cell.length_a   1.000
_cell.length_b   1.000
_cell.length_c   1.000
_cell.angle_alpha   90.00
_cell.angle_beta   90.00
_cell.angle_gamma   90.00
#
_symmetry.space_group_name_H-M   'P 1'
#
loop_
_entity.id
_entity.type
_entity.pdbx_description
1 polymer ?
#
loop_
_entity_poly.entity_id
_entity_poly.type
_entity_poly.pdbx_seq_one_letter_code
_entity_poly.pdbx_strand_id
1 'polypeptide(L)'
;AQVWILAFTLLSLFSLLDTLLALLRQSPISNQLPLRGIFQGLKLVAAILIGIMIVSLLMGKSPLLLLSGLGAMTAVLMLVFKDPILG
;
A
#
# COMPACT_ATOMS: atom_id res chain seq x y z
N ALA A 1 6.83 -21.75 0.61
CA ALA A 1 5.61 -21.79 -0.24
C ALA A 1 4.72 -20.56 -0.07
N GLN A 2 4.34 -20.20 1.17
CA GLN A 2 3.39 -19.10 1.43
C GLN A 2 3.83 -17.72 0.87
N VAL A 3 5.11 -17.39 0.92
CA VAL A 3 5.65 -16.14 0.37
C VAL A 3 5.36 -15.99 -1.12
N TRP A 4 5.52 -17.07 -1.91
CA TRP A 4 5.23 -17.06 -3.34
C TRP A 4 3.75 -16.81 -3.61
N ILE A 5 2.86 -17.44 -2.85
CA ILE A 5 1.41 -17.25 -2.98
C ILE A 5 1.05 -15.78 -2.75
N LEU A 6 1.60 -15.15 -1.71
CA LEU A 6 1.37 -13.73 -1.43
C LEU A 6 1.91 -12.82 -2.54
N ALA A 7 3.10 -13.10 -3.05
CA ALA A 7 3.70 -12.33 -4.13
C ALA A 7 2.86 -12.41 -5.42
N PHE A 8 2.46 -13.62 -5.84
CA PHE A 8 1.62 -13.81 -7.03
C PHE A 8 0.22 -13.21 -6.85
N THR A 9 -0.34 -13.25 -5.64
CA THR A 9 -1.62 -12.61 -5.33
C THR A 9 -1.53 -11.09 -5.51
N LEU A 10 -0.46 -10.46 -5.02
CA LEU A 10 -0.21 -9.03 -5.19
C LEU A 10 -0.06 -8.65 -6.66
N LEU A 11 0.74 -9.41 -7.42
CA LEU A 11 0.96 -9.18 -8.85
C LEU A 11 -0.33 -9.33 -9.65
N SER A 12 -1.14 -10.34 -9.35
CA SER A 12 -2.46 -10.54 -9.96
C SER A 12 -3.39 -9.35 -9.68
N LEU A 13 -3.45 -8.89 -8.42
CA LEU A 13 -4.23 -7.72 -8.05
C LEU A 13 -3.78 -6.46 -8.81
N PHE A 14 -2.47 -6.26 -8.97
CA PHE A 14 -1.94 -5.14 -9.72
C PHE A 14 -2.34 -5.18 -11.19
N SER A 15 -2.27 -6.36 -11.80
CA SER A 15 -2.70 -6.57 -13.18
C SER A 15 -4.20 -6.30 -13.35
N LEU A 16 -5.04 -6.72 -12.40
CA LEU A 16 -6.48 -6.43 -12.42
C LEU A 16 -6.76 -4.93 -12.29
N LEU A 17 -6.04 -4.24 -11.41
CA LEU A 17 -6.16 -2.79 -11.26
C LEU A 17 -5.70 -2.05 -12.53
N ASP A 18 -4.66 -2.54 -13.21
CA ASP A 18 -4.20 -1.96 -14.49
C ASP A 18 -5.21 -2.16 -15.61
N THR A 19 -5.82 -3.33 -15.73
CA THR A 19 -6.85 -3.57 -16.75
C THR A 19 -8.09 -2.73 -16.49
N LEU A 20 -8.54 -2.61 -15.23
CA LEU A 20 -9.63 -1.71 -14.86
C LEU A 20 -9.29 -0.24 -15.18
N LEU A 21 -8.08 0.20 -14.88
CA LEU A 21 -7.63 1.55 -15.21
C LEU A 21 -7.57 1.77 -16.73
N ALA A 22 -7.14 0.77 -17.50
CA ALA A 22 -7.11 0.83 -18.96
C ALA A 22 -8.51 0.96 -19.56
N LEU A 23 -9.50 0.22 -19.03
CA LEU A 23 -10.91 0.31 -19.44
C LEU A 23 -11.50 1.68 -19.10
N LEU A 24 -11.27 2.17 -17.88
CA LEU A 24 -11.77 3.49 -17.44
C LEU A 24 -11.20 4.65 -18.26
N ARG A 25 -9.97 4.50 -18.75
CA ARG A 25 -9.31 5.50 -19.61
C ARG A 25 -9.80 5.54 -21.05
N GLN A 26 -10.34 4.43 -21.56
CA GLN A 26 -10.95 4.41 -22.89
C GLN A 26 -12.31 5.12 -22.91
N SER A 27 -12.90 5.36 -21.74
CA SER A 27 -14.16 6.10 -21.60
C SER A 27 -13.92 7.62 -21.56
N PRO A 28 -14.78 8.45 -22.18
CA PRO A 28 -14.61 9.91 -22.30
C PRO A 28 -14.57 10.67 -20.96
N ILE A 29 -14.82 9.99 -19.84
CA ILE A 29 -14.77 10.52 -18.47
C ILE A 29 -13.31 10.72 -17.97
N SER A 30 -12.32 10.17 -18.68
CA SER A 30 -10.90 10.17 -18.27
C SER A 30 -10.22 11.55 -18.26
N ASN A 31 -10.85 12.61 -18.76
CA ASN A 31 -10.18 13.89 -18.98
C ASN A 31 -10.20 14.85 -17.76
N GLN A 32 -10.85 14.49 -16.66
CA GLN A 32 -11.05 15.40 -15.51
C GLN A 32 -10.55 14.86 -14.17
N LEU A 33 -10.29 13.56 -14.03
CA LEU A 33 -9.87 12.94 -12.76
C LEU A 33 -8.51 12.25 -12.89
N PRO A 34 -7.57 12.44 -11.93
CA PRO A 34 -6.26 11.78 -11.92
C PRO A 34 -6.37 10.30 -11.50
N LEU A 35 -7.10 9.49 -12.29
CA LEU A 35 -7.35 8.07 -12.02
C LEU A 35 -6.06 7.26 -11.85
N ARG A 36 -4.99 7.66 -12.54
CA ARG A 36 -3.64 7.10 -12.36
C ARG A 36 -3.18 7.16 -10.90
N GLY A 37 -3.30 8.33 -10.27
CA GLY A 37 -2.83 8.56 -8.91
C GLY A 37 -3.62 7.75 -7.89
N ILE A 38 -4.93 7.67 -8.06
CA ILE A 38 -5.82 6.89 -7.17
C ILE A 38 -5.48 5.41 -7.22
N PHE A 39 -5.38 4.84 -8.43
CA PHE A 39 -5.03 3.43 -8.62
C PHE A 39 -3.61 3.12 -8.14
N GLN A 40 -2.66 4.05 -8.35
CA GLN A 40 -1.30 3.92 -7.84
C GLN A 40 -1.26 3.96 -6.31
N GLY A 41 -2.04 4.84 -5.67
CA GLY A 41 -2.20 4.87 -4.22
C GLY A 41 -2.75 3.56 -3.67
N LEU A 42 -3.77 3.00 -4.30
CA LEU A 42 -4.33 1.70 -3.91
C LEU A 42 -3.30 0.57 -4.03
N LYS A 43 -2.55 0.53 -5.14
CA LYS A 43 -1.46 -0.43 -5.32
C LYS A 43 -0.38 -0.27 -4.26
N LEU A 44 -0.03 0.96 -3.89
CA LEU A 44 0.96 1.24 -2.86
C LEU A 44 0.50 0.69 -1.50
N VAL A 45 -0.74 0.95 -1.10
CA VAL A 45 -1.30 0.41 0.15
C VAL A 45 -1.28 -1.13 0.14
N ALA A 46 -1.71 -1.75 -0.96
CA ALA A 46 -1.66 -3.20 -1.10
C ALA A 46 -0.22 -3.75 -1.05
N ALA A 47 0.74 -3.07 -1.68
CA ALA A 47 2.16 -3.43 -1.65
C ALA A 47 2.72 -3.43 -0.22
N ILE A 48 2.40 -2.39 0.55
CA ILE A 48 2.85 -2.23 1.94
C ILE A 48 2.27 -3.37 2.80
N LEU A 49 0.98 -3.65 2.68
CA LEU A 49 0.32 -4.71 3.46
C LEU A 49 0.92 -6.10 3.17
N ILE A 50 1.06 -6.45 1.89
CA ILE A 50 1.66 -7.74 1.50
C ILE A 50 3.15 -7.79 1.86
N GLY A 51 3.89 -6.68 1.70
CA GLY A 51 5.28 -6.58 2.11
C GLY A 51 5.46 -6.86 3.60
N ILE A 52 4.63 -6.26 4.46
CA ILE A 52 4.63 -6.51 5.91
C ILE A 52 4.30 -7.97 6.20
N MET A 53 3.32 -8.57 5.52
CA MET A 53 3.01 -9.99 5.69
C MET A 53 4.18 -10.90 5.32
N ILE A 54 4.89 -10.60 4.22
CA ILE A 54 6.08 -11.36 3.81
C ILE A 54 7.18 -11.25 4.88
N VAL A 55 7.50 -10.04 5.34
CA VAL A 55 8.51 -9.83 6.40
C VAL A 55 8.11 -10.54 7.69
N SER A 56 6.82 -10.48 8.05
CA SER A 56 6.26 -11.15 9.22
C SER A 56 6.42 -12.66 9.16
N LEU A 57 6.15 -13.27 8.00
CA LEU A 57 6.33 -14.70 7.76
C LEU A 57 7.81 -15.11 7.89
N LEU A 58 8.73 -14.28 7.39
CA LEU A 58 10.17 -14.52 7.51
C LEU A 58 10.65 -14.41 8.96
N MET A 59 10.11 -13.47 9.73
CA MET A 59 10.44 -13.29 11.16
C MET A 59 9.71 -14.27 12.09
N GLY A 60 8.71 -15.02 11.59
CA GLY A 60 7.87 -15.90 12.41
C GLY A 60 7.07 -15.14 13.48
N LYS A 61 6.79 -13.86 13.27
CA LYS A 61 6.01 -13.01 14.18
C LYS A 61 4.66 -12.69 13.56
N SER A 62 3.76 -12.08 14.33
CA SER A 62 2.49 -11.59 13.81
C SER A 62 2.70 -10.29 13.03
N PRO A 63 2.00 -10.10 11.89
CA PRO A 63 2.19 -8.92 11.03
C PRO A 63 1.71 -7.63 11.72
N LEU A 64 0.76 -7.78 12.63
CA LEU A 64 0.26 -6.73 13.52
C LEU A 64 1.37 -6.10 14.36
N LEU A 65 2.38 -6.88 14.77
CA LEU A 65 3.49 -6.36 15.57
C LEU A 65 4.37 -5.40 14.75
N LEU A 66 4.66 -5.75 13.50
CA LEU A 66 5.39 -4.89 12.57
C LEU A 66 4.59 -3.63 12.22
N LEU A 67 3.29 -3.79 11.97
CA LEU A 67 2.40 -2.67 11.67
C LEU A 67 2.28 -1.71 12.87
N SER A 68 2.17 -2.25 14.09
CA SER A 68 2.17 -1.49 15.33
C SER A 68 3.49 -0.74 15.53
N GLY A 69 4.64 -1.39 15.28
CA GLY A 69 5.95 -0.73 15.34
C GLY A 69 6.07 0.44 14.35
N LEU A 70 5.61 0.25 13.11
CA LEU A 70 5.59 1.31 12.09
C LEU A 70 4.66 2.47 12.50
N GLY A 71 3.49 2.15 13.06
CA GLY A 71 2.53 3.13 13.58
C GLY A 71 3.07 3.90 14.78
N ALA A 72 3.74 3.21 15.71
CA ALA A 72 4.38 3.83 16.88
C ALA A 72 5.50 4.78 16.46
N MET A 73 6.34 4.39 15.50
CA MET A 73 7.35 5.29 14.92
C MET A 73 6.70 6.53 14.29
N THR A 74 5.61 6.35 13.54
CA THR A 74 4.88 7.48 12.94
C THR A 74 4.30 8.42 14.00
N ALA A 75 3.74 7.88 15.08
CA ALA A 75 3.23 8.66 16.20
C ALA A 75 4.36 9.41 16.93
N VAL A 76 5.50 8.77 17.16
CA VAL A 76 6.67 9.43 17.76
C VAL A 76 7.19 10.55 16.86
N LEU A 77 7.30 10.34 15.55
CA LEU A 77 7.69 11.39 14.61
C LEU A 77 6.69 12.55 14.63
N MET A 78 5.38 12.26 14.64
CA MET A 78 4.34 13.28 14.76
C MET A 78 4.46 14.07 16.07
N LEU A 79 4.79 13.42 17.19
CA LEU A 79 5.02 14.10 18.46
C LEU A 79 6.26 14.99 18.43
N VAL A 80 7.37 14.52 17.86
CA VAL A 80 8.62 15.29 17.73
C VAL A 80 8.42 16.51 16.82
N PHE A 81 7.69 16.35 15.72
CA PHE A 81 7.40 17.45 14.78
C PHE A 81 6.16 18.25 15.15
N LYS A 82 5.47 17.95 16.25
CA LYS A 82 4.23 18.63 16.65
C LYS A 82 4.43 20.14 16.72
N ASP A 83 5.46 20.59 17.41
CA ASP A 83 5.73 22.01 17.62
C ASP A 83 6.32 22.70 16.38
N PRO A 84 7.25 22.09 15.61
CA PRO A 84 7.68 22.61 14.30
C PRO A 84 6.59 22.73 13.23
N ILE A 85 5.51 21.92 13.28
CA ILE A 85 4.37 21.98 12.35
C ILE A 85 3.36 23.08 12.77
N LEU A 86 3.26 23.37 14.07
CA LEU A 86 2.35 24.37 14.63
C LEU A 86 2.94 25.79 14.64
N GLY A 87 4.25 25.93 14.45
CA GLY A 87 4.99 27.20 14.38
C GLY A 87 5.09 27.76 12.97
#